data_AF-A0A7J3Z6G5-F1
#
_entry.id   AF-A0A7J3Z6G5-F1
#
_cell.length_a   1.000
_cell.length_b   1.000
_cell.length_c   1.000
_cell.angle_alpha   90.00
_cell.angle_beta   90.00
_cell.angle_gamma   90.00
#
_symmetry.space_group_name_H-M   'P 1'
#
loop_
_entity.id
_entity.type
_entity.pdbx_description
1 polymer ?
#
loop_
_entity_poly.entity_id
_entity_poly.type
_entity_poly.pdbx_seq_one_letter_code
_entity_poly.pdbx_strand_id
1 'polypeptide(L)'
;MYKFIHVDKGVLRELPTELYEFLWMPMLMARLPDCRPRDSFLFDCIFTELTENPYTTLMLLSKVPQKTRVVDEMPFSAKRVANVVCSAVNIMKNLNAMASEVVRDDYSRLYQIIERVAEFKDAVISYRVFLRTRRYVIPAEKVKESTLRIASRSTRKALEYLCCIEKGVVKSTAVEAQPVYTLAFFSKDFSDGGIVVDKKIIRLKSLAKLVKIFEEQLAKLIEEQIKPY
;
A
#
# COMPACT_ATOMS: atom_id res chain seq x y z
N MET A 1 6.99 18.49 -11.33
CA MET A 1 6.93 18.94 -9.93
C MET A 1 5.83 18.16 -9.23
N TYR A 2 6.08 17.64 -8.03
CA TYR A 2 5.05 16.91 -7.28
C TYR A 2 4.00 17.88 -6.75
N LYS A 3 2.74 17.45 -6.79
CA LYS A 3 1.63 18.14 -6.11
C LYS A 3 1.29 17.44 -4.80
N PHE A 4 0.38 17.96 -4.01
CA PHE A 4 -0.07 17.35 -2.76
C PHE A 4 -1.53 16.93 -2.86
N ILE A 5 -1.87 15.76 -2.31
CA ILE A 5 -3.26 15.43 -2.04
C ILE A 5 -3.76 16.32 -0.90
N HIS A 6 -4.89 16.98 -1.12
CA HIS A 6 -5.54 17.78 -0.08
C HIS A 6 -5.88 16.91 1.13
N VAL A 7 -5.75 17.47 2.33
CA VAL A 7 -6.13 16.83 3.59
C VAL A 7 -7.06 17.75 4.35
N ASP A 8 -8.26 17.26 4.67
CA ASP A 8 -9.19 17.99 5.53
C ASP A 8 -8.73 17.91 6.98
N LYS A 9 -8.44 19.06 7.62
CA LYS A 9 -7.94 19.09 9.01
C LYS A 9 -8.90 18.44 10.01
N GLY A 10 -10.20 18.36 9.70
CA GLY A 10 -11.19 17.69 10.54
C GLY A 10 -10.92 16.19 10.67
N VAL A 11 -10.50 15.52 9.59
CA VAL A 11 -10.26 14.07 9.58
C VAL A 11 -9.05 13.69 10.45
N LEU A 12 -8.10 14.60 10.65
CA LEU A 12 -6.92 14.36 11.47
C LEU A 12 -7.28 14.14 12.95
N ARG A 13 -8.46 14.62 13.39
CA ARG A 13 -8.97 14.39 14.76
C ARG A 13 -9.48 12.96 14.98
N GLU A 14 -9.74 12.21 13.91
CA GLU A 14 -10.16 10.81 13.97
C GLU A 14 -8.98 9.83 14.07
N LEU A 15 -7.75 10.33 13.92
CA LEU A 15 -6.55 9.52 14.04
C LEU A 15 -6.27 9.16 15.51
N PRO A 16 -5.56 8.05 15.77
CA PRO A 16 -5.17 7.67 17.12
C PRO A 16 -4.45 8.82 17.85
N THR A 17 -4.59 8.93 19.16
CA THR A 17 -3.87 9.94 19.96
C THR A 17 -2.36 9.68 20.04
N GLU A 18 -1.93 8.42 19.89
CA GLU A 18 -0.52 8.01 19.93
C GLU A 18 0.08 7.89 18.53
N LEU A 19 0.05 8.99 17.78
CA LEU A 19 0.77 9.06 16.51
C LEU A 19 2.27 9.17 16.76
N TYR A 20 3.03 8.43 15.97
CA TYR A 20 4.47 8.55 15.85
C TYR A 20 4.82 9.83 15.09
N GLU A 21 4.39 9.89 13.83
CA GLU A 21 4.76 10.97 12.92
C GLU A 21 3.78 11.05 11.73
N PHE A 22 3.67 12.25 11.17
CA PHE A 22 3.08 12.49 9.86
C PHE A 22 4.19 12.65 8.83
N LEU A 23 4.08 11.97 7.69
CA LEU A 23 5.08 12.00 6.65
C LEU A 23 4.43 12.17 5.28
N TRP A 24 4.88 13.15 4.50
CA TRP A 24 4.49 13.29 3.10
C TRP A 24 5.26 12.29 2.25
N MET A 25 4.54 11.26 1.79
CA MET A 25 5.12 10.18 0.99
C MET A 25 4.83 10.38 -0.50
N PRO A 26 5.85 10.32 -1.38
CA PRO A 26 5.67 10.36 -2.82
C PRO A 26 4.94 9.09 -3.27
N MET A 27 3.85 9.29 -3.99
CA MET A 27 3.02 8.26 -4.59
C MET A 27 2.70 8.66 -6.03
N LEU A 28 2.30 7.69 -6.85
CA LEU A 28 1.77 7.94 -8.17
C LEU A 28 0.26 7.82 -8.13
N MET A 29 -0.44 8.94 -8.32
CA MET A 29 -1.89 8.92 -8.53
C MET A 29 -2.16 8.63 -9.99
N ALA A 30 -2.86 7.53 -10.28
CA ALA A 30 -3.07 7.06 -11.64
C ALA A 30 -4.52 6.64 -11.90
N ARG A 31 -4.95 6.82 -13.15
CA ARG A 31 -6.21 6.38 -13.72
C ARG A 31 -5.94 5.41 -14.86
N LEU A 32 -6.82 4.42 -14.99
CA LEU A 32 -6.82 3.43 -16.05
C LEU A 32 -8.03 3.70 -16.95
N PRO A 33 -7.97 4.66 -17.90
CA PRO A 33 -9.12 5.11 -18.68
C PRO A 33 -9.85 3.97 -19.40
N ASP A 34 -9.11 3.02 -19.96
CA ASP A 34 -9.68 1.92 -20.75
C ASP A 34 -10.27 0.78 -19.90
N CYS A 35 -10.06 0.82 -18.58
CA CYS A 35 -10.45 -0.25 -17.66
C CYS A 35 -11.46 0.23 -16.62
N ARG A 36 -11.06 1.22 -15.83
CA ARG A 36 -11.84 1.82 -14.75
C ARG A 36 -11.77 3.34 -14.88
N PRO A 37 -12.44 3.92 -15.89
CA PRO A 37 -12.28 5.34 -16.21
C PRO A 37 -12.61 6.25 -15.06
N ARG A 38 -13.54 5.86 -14.17
CA ARG A 38 -13.97 6.67 -13.02
C ARG A 38 -13.15 6.44 -11.76
N ASP A 39 -12.27 5.46 -11.73
CA ASP A 39 -11.48 5.15 -10.54
C ASP A 39 -10.10 5.76 -10.64
N SER A 40 -9.56 6.15 -9.50
CA SER A 40 -8.20 6.61 -9.36
C SER A 40 -7.52 5.79 -8.26
N PHE A 41 -6.23 5.55 -8.44
CA PHE A 41 -5.44 4.69 -7.59
C PHE A 41 -4.18 5.41 -7.15
N LEU A 42 -3.71 5.10 -5.95
CA LEU A 42 -2.39 5.48 -5.47
C LEU A 42 -1.50 4.25 -5.48
N PHE A 43 -0.37 4.40 -6.15
CA PHE A 43 0.71 3.43 -6.19
C PHE A 43 1.89 3.96 -5.38
N ASP A 44 2.48 3.08 -4.57
CA ASP A 44 3.72 3.35 -3.86
C ASP A 44 4.89 3.55 -4.84
N CYS A 45 5.79 4.48 -4.51
CA CYS A 45 7.03 4.72 -5.26
C CYS A 45 8.29 4.48 -4.44
N ILE A 46 8.18 4.06 -3.18
CA ILE A 46 9.30 3.92 -2.27
C ILE A 46 9.57 2.45 -2.01
N PHE A 47 8.60 1.76 -1.41
CA PHE A 47 8.82 0.41 -0.90
C PHE A 47 8.96 -0.61 -2.00
N THR A 48 8.36 -0.40 -3.16
CA THR A 48 8.54 -1.25 -4.33
C THR A 48 10.01 -1.30 -4.75
N GLU A 49 10.71 -0.17 -4.66
CA GLU A 49 12.15 -0.10 -4.94
C GLU A 49 12.96 -0.70 -3.78
N LEU A 50 12.69 -0.29 -2.53
CA LEU A 50 13.41 -0.80 -1.35
C LEU A 50 13.27 -2.32 -1.14
N THR A 51 12.13 -2.90 -1.53
CA THR A 51 11.89 -4.34 -1.44
C THR A 51 12.39 -5.11 -2.66
N GLU A 52 12.72 -4.43 -3.74
CA GLU A 52 13.02 -5.01 -5.06
C GLU A 52 11.94 -6.00 -5.52
N ASN A 53 10.69 -5.76 -5.11
CA ASN A 53 9.59 -6.70 -5.31
C ASN A 53 8.33 -5.98 -5.82
N PRO A 54 7.84 -6.30 -7.03
CA PRO A 54 6.70 -5.59 -7.61
C PRO A 54 5.40 -5.84 -6.86
N TYR A 55 5.26 -6.95 -6.10
CA TYR A 55 4.05 -7.23 -5.32
C TYR A 55 3.82 -6.24 -4.19
N THR A 56 4.87 -5.53 -3.75
CA THR A 56 4.75 -4.40 -2.83
C THR A 56 3.84 -3.30 -3.39
N THR A 57 3.86 -3.08 -4.71
CA THR A 57 2.97 -2.14 -5.39
C THR A 57 1.50 -2.52 -5.20
N LEU A 58 1.14 -3.81 -5.31
CA LEU A 58 -0.23 -4.27 -5.07
C LEU A 58 -0.60 -4.27 -3.59
N MET A 59 0.35 -4.58 -2.70
CA MET A 59 0.12 -4.57 -1.25
C MET A 59 -0.22 -3.17 -0.71
N LEU A 60 0.35 -2.13 -1.32
CA LEU A 60 0.14 -0.73 -0.94
C LEU A 60 -0.86 0.00 -1.86
N LEU A 61 -1.39 -0.68 -2.86
CA LEU A 61 -2.38 -0.14 -3.78
C LEU A 61 -3.61 0.36 -3.03
N SER A 62 -3.95 1.62 -3.25
CA SER A 62 -5.12 2.24 -2.61
C SER A 62 -6.01 2.90 -3.64
N LYS A 63 -7.30 2.53 -3.66
CA LYS A 63 -8.31 3.27 -4.42
C LYS A 63 -8.63 4.58 -3.71
N VAL A 64 -8.56 5.69 -4.43
CA VAL A 64 -8.85 7.03 -3.90
C VAL A 64 -10.28 7.50 -4.24
N PRO A 65 -10.90 8.32 -3.39
CA PRO A 65 -12.21 8.92 -3.69
C PRO A 65 -12.20 9.71 -5.00
N GLN A 66 -13.29 9.65 -5.77
CA GLN A 66 -13.38 10.30 -7.09
C GLN A 66 -13.23 11.82 -7.06
N LYS A 67 -13.59 12.46 -5.95
CA LYS A 67 -13.52 13.92 -5.74
C LYS A 67 -12.26 14.34 -4.99
N THR A 68 -11.21 13.51 -4.99
CA THR A 68 -9.94 13.84 -4.35
C THR A 68 -9.35 15.09 -5.01
N ARG A 69 -9.09 16.12 -4.19
CA ARG A 69 -8.45 17.36 -4.65
C ARG A 69 -6.94 17.23 -4.56
N VAL A 70 -6.27 17.76 -5.57
CA VAL A 70 -4.82 17.88 -5.63
C VAL A 70 -4.48 19.37 -5.66
N VAL A 71 -3.58 19.78 -4.78
CA VAL A 71 -3.17 21.17 -4.57
C VAL A 71 -1.68 21.31 -4.80
N ASP A 72 -1.22 22.50 -5.17
CA ASP A 72 0.19 22.72 -5.48
C ASP A 72 1.04 22.94 -4.22
N GLU A 73 0.43 23.39 -3.13
CA GLU A 73 1.10 23.67 -1.85
C GLU A 73 0.79 22.62 -0.79
N MET A 74 1.71 22.44 0.13
CA MET A 74 1.59 21.51 1.25
C MET A 74 0.46 21.96 2.21
N PRO A 75 -0.64 21.20 2.36
CA PRO A 75 -1.79 21.61 3.19
C PRO A 75 -1.49 21.75 4.69
N PHE A 76 -0.45 21.06 5.15
CA PHE A 76 -0.07 20.93 6.55
C PHE A 76 1.43 20.63 6.66
N SER A 77 2.12 21.29 7.57
CA SER A 77 3.56 21.11 7.77
C SER A 77 3.89 19.73 8.36
N ALA A 78 4.60 18.92 7.58
CA ALA A 78 5.16 17.65 8.00
C ALA A 78 6.48 17.40 7.25
N LYS A 79 7.29 16.46 7.74
CA LYS A 79 8.46 15.99 6.98
C LYS A 79 8.01 15.38 5.65
N ARG A 80 8.88 15.41 4.66
CA ARG A 80 8.62 14.80 3.36
C ARG A 80 9.74 13.83 3.00
N VAL A 81 9.37 12.76 2.32
CA VAL A 81 10.34 11.91 1.64
C VAL A 81 10.68 12.58 0.31
N ALA A 82 11.95 12.87 0.09
CA ALA A 82 12.44 13.51 -1.12
C ALA A 82 13.28 12.55 -1.95
N ASN A 83 13.73 13.02 -3.12
CA ASN A 83 14.64 12.29 -4.02
C ASN A 83 14.12 10.92 -4.51
N VAL A 84 12.80 10.74 -4.53
CA VAL A 84 12.14 9.55 -5.10
C VAL A 84 11.42 9.96 -6.37
N VAL A 85 11.63 9.20 -7.45
CA VAL A 85 11.01 9.46 -8.75
C VAL A 85 9.87 8.47 -9.01
N CYS A 86 8.64 8.98 -8.99
CA CYS A 86 7.44 8.23 -9.36
C CYS A 86 7.27 8.25 -10.88
N SER A 87 7.45 7.09 -11.51
CA SER A 87 7.27 6.93 -12.96
C SER A 87 6.11 5.98 -13.27
N ALA A 88 5.19 6.42 -14.12
CA ALA A 88 4.12 5.57 -14.66
C ALA A 88 4.68 4.36 -15.41
N VAL A 89 5.84 4.52 -16.09
CA VAL A 89 6.52 3.44 -16.79
C VAL A 89 6.97 2.36 -15.82
N ASN A 90 7.52 2.74 -14.65
CA ASN A 90 7.96 1.79 -13.63
C ASN A 90 6.76 1.01 -13.06
N ILE A 91 5.67 1.70 -12.74
CA ILE A 91 4.45 1.06 -12.25
C ILE A 91 3.89 0.09 -13.29
N MET A 92 3.81 0.49 -14.56
CA MET A 92 3.33 -0.40 -15.63
C MET A 92 4.23 -1.60 -15.87
N LYS A 93 5.56 -1.41 -15.80
CA LYS A 93 6.52 -2.51 -15.86
C LYS A 93 6.28 -3.51 -14.74
N ASN A 94 6.06 -3.03 -13.51
CA ASN A 94 5.79 -3.88 -12.36
C ASN A 94 4.45 -4.63 -12.49
N LEU A 95 3.38 -3.93 -12.90
CA LEU A 95 2.06 -4.55 -13.13
C LEU A 95 2.11 -5.64 -14.21
N ASN A 96 2.79 -5.36 -15.34
CA ASN A 96 2.96 -6.34 -16.42
C ASN A 96 3.80 -7.55 -15.99
N ALA A 97 4.86 -7.33 -15.20
CA ALA A 97 5.68 -8.41 -14.66
C ALA A 97 4.85 -9.32 -13.74
N MET A 98 4.08 -8.75 -12.81
CA MET A 98 3.18 -9.52 -11.93
C MET A 98 2.09 -10.24 -12.73
N ALA A 99 1.48 -9.59 -13.71
CA ALA A 99 0.47 -10.22 -14.57
C ALA A 99 1.05 -11.44 -15.30
N SER A 100 2.25 -11.32 -15.84
CA SER A 100 2.94 -12.41 -16.55
C SER A 100 3.28 -13.59 -15.63
N GLU A 101 3.64 -13.32 -14.38
CA GLU A 101 3.88 -14.36 -13.38
C GLU A 101 2.60 -15.07 -12.96
N VAL A 102 1.55 -14.30 -12.64
CA VAL A 102 0.25 -14.84 -12.24
C VAL A 102 -0.37 -15.66 -13.37
N VAL A 103 -0.27 -15.24 -14.63
CA VAL A 103 -0.76 -16.03 -15.77
C VAL A 103 0.00 -17.35 -15.91
N ARG A 104 1.28 -17.41 -15.53
CA ARG A 104 2.10 -18.63 -15.51
C ARG A 104 1.98 -19.42 -14.20
N ASP A 105 1.10 -19.00 -13.30
CA ASP A 105 0.96 -19.53 -11.93
C ASP A 105 2.27 -19.55 -11.12
N ASP A 106 3.17 -18.61 -11.40
CA ASP A 106 4.36 -18.37 -10.59
C ASP A 106 4.06 -17.28 -9.54
N TYR A 107 4.07 -17.66 -8.27
CA TYR A 107 3.83 -16.75 -7.14
C TYR A 107 5.05 -16.61 -6.24
N SER A 108 6.25 -17.01 -6.72
CA SER A 108 7.46 -17.09 -5.90
C SER A 108 7.81 -15.75 -5.25
N ARG A 109 7.79 -14.65 -6.04
CA ARG A 109 8.05 -13.30 -5.53
C ARG A 109 6.94 -12.78 -4.62
N LEU A 110 5.67 -13.15 -4.86
CA LEU A 110 4.57 -12.81 -3.96
C LEU A 110 4.78 -13.47 -2.59
N TYR A 111 5.18 -14.73 -2.56
CA TYR A 111 5.41 -15.46 -1.31
C TYR A 111 6.61 -14.88 -0.55
N GLN A 112 7.70 -14.52 -1.25
CA GLN A 112 8.86 -13.86 -0.65
C GLN A 112 8.49 -12.56 0.08
N ILE A 113 7.66 -11.69 -0.51
CA ILE A 113 7.28 -10.43 0.16
C ILE A 113 6.34 -10.68 1.34
N ILE A 114 5.43 -11.66 1.24
CA ILE A 114 4.55 -12.03 2.34
C ILE A 114 5.36 -12.53 3.53
N GLU A 115 6.33 -13.42 3.30
CA GLU A 115 7.22 -13.94 4.34
C GLU A 115 8.06 -12.85 5.00
N ARG A 116 8.45 -11.83 4.24
CA ARG A 116 9.20 -10.67 4.78
C ARG A 116 8.35 -9.78 5.69
N VAL A 117 7.04 -9.66 5.43
CA VAL A 117 6.14 -8.70 6.09
C VAL A 117 5.21 -9.36 7.13
N ALA A 118 5.01 -10.67 7.05
CA ALA A 118 4.10 -11.41 7.92
C ALA A 118 4.85 -12.20 8.99
N GLU A 119 4.45 -12.01 10.24
CA GLU A 119 4.75 -12.94 11.33
C GLU A 119 3.61 -13.96 11.42
N PHE A 120 3.90 -15.23 11.13
CA PHE A 120 2.94 -16.31 11.30
C PHE A 120 3.07 -16.88 12.71
N LYS A 121 1.96 -16.87 13.45
CA LYS A 121 1.85 -17.42 14.81
C LYS A 121 0.70 -18.42 14.84
N ASP A 122 0.75 -19.33 15.80
CA ASP A 122 -0.33 -20.26 16.04
C ASP A 122 -1.64 -19.50 16.32
N ALA A 123 -2.69 -19.88 15.59
CA ALA A 123 -4.00 -19.28 15.76
C ALA A 123 -4.83 -20.10 16.74
N VAL A 124 -5.23 -19.50 17.86
CA VAL A 124 -6.07 -20.14 18.88
C VAL A 124 -7.52 -19.72 18.70
N ILE A 125 -8.37 -20.65 18.29
CA ILE A 125 -9.82 -20.43 18.17
C ILE A 125 -10.49 -21.04 19.40
N SER A 126 -11.17 -20.20 20.18
CA SER A 126 -11.97 -20.63 21.32
C SER A 126 -13.44 -20.38 21.02
N TYR A 127 -14.28 -21.40 21.11
CA TYR A 127 -15.73 -21.25 20.95
C TYR A 127 -16.48 -21.91 22.11
N ARG A 128 -17.56 -21.26 22.54
CA ARG A 128 -18.44 -21.76 23.61
C ARG A 128 -19.61 -22.52 23.00
N VAL A 129 -19.84 -23.73 23.49
CA VAL A 129 -21.01 -24.55 23.16
C VAL A 129 -21.68 -24.98 24.45
N PHE A 130 -22.92 -24.53 24.68
CA PHE A 130 -23.83 -24.98 25.74
C PHE A 130 -23.22 -25.13 27.17
N LEU A 131 -22.21 -24.32 27.54
CA LEU A 131 -21.45 -24.26 28.83
C LEU A 131 -20.00 -24.79 28.82
N ARG A 132 -19.49 -25.39 27.73
CA ARG A 132 -18.07 -25.79 27.60
C ARG A 132 -17.35 -24.93 26.55
N THR A 133 -16.14 -24.48 26.88
CA THR A 133 -15.25 -23.80 25.92
C THR A 133 -14.36 -24.86 25.27
N ARG A 134 -14.44 -25.02 23.94
CA ARG A 134 -13.46 -25.81 23.19
C ARG A 134 -12.40 -24.88 22.63
N ARG A 135 -11.14 -25.29 22.75
CA ARG A 135 -9.97 -24.57 22.20
C ARG A 135 -9.35 -25.41 21.10
N TYR A 136 -9.13 -24.80 19.94
CA TYR A 136 -8.45 -25.39 18.80
C TYR A 136 -7.24 -24.53 18.48
N VAL A 137 -6.07 -25.15 18.34
CA VAL A 137 -4.83 -24.49 17.95
C VAL A 137 -4.54 -24.87 16.50
N ILE A 138 -4.47 -23.87 15.63
CA ILE A 138 -4.08 -24.03 14.23
C ILE A 138 -2.59 -23.67 14.15
N PRO A 139 -1.72 -24.62 13.72
CA PRO A 139 -0.30 -24.37 13.58
C PRO A 139 0.00 -23.22 12.60
N ALA A 140 1.05 -22.46 12.91
CA ALA A 140 1.52 -21.34 12.08
C ALA A 140 1.75 -21.73 10.62
N GLU A 141 2.20 -22.95 10.33
CA GLU A 141 2.42 -23.45 8.96
C GLU A 141 1.11 -23.54 8.18
N LYS A 142 0.02 -23.97 8.83
CA LYS A 142 -1.31 -24.03 8.19
C LYS A 142 -1.89 -22.63 7.98
N VAL A 143 -1.64 -21.71 8.92
CA VAL A 143 -2.01 -20.29 8.76
C VAL A 143 -1.25 -19.70 7.58
N LYS A 144 0.05 -19.98 7.47
CA LYS A 144 0.90 -19.55 6.35
C LYS A 144 0.35 -20.07 5.02
N GLU A 145 0.16 -21.38 4.87
CA GLU A 145 -0.34 -21.98 3.62
C GLU A 145 -1.68 -21.36 3.19
N SER A 146 -2.63 -21.24 4.13
CA SER A 146 -3.93 -20.60 3.89
C SER A 146 -3.77 -19.14 3.44
N THR A 147 -2.90 -18.39 4.11
CA THR A 147 -2.62 -16.99 3.79
C THR A 147 -2.02 -16.85 2.39
N LEU A 148 -1.04 -17.68 2.03
CA LEU A 148 -0.42 -17.67 0.69
C LEU A 148 -1.46 -17.96 -0.39
N ARG A 149 -2.34 -18.95 -0.18
CA ARG A 149 -3.44 -19.28 -1.11
C ARG A 149 -4.41 -18.11 -1.30
N ILE A 150 -4.81 -17.46 -0.21
CA ILE A 150 -5.68 -16.27 -0.25
C ILE A 150 -4.98 -15.13 -0.99
N ALA A 151 -3.69 -14.92 -0.73
CA ALA A 151 -2.91 -13.87 -1.37
C ALA A 151 -2.79 -14.08 -2.88
N SER A 152 -2.50 -15.30 -3.36
CA SER A 152 -2.44 -15.61 -4.79
C SER A 152 -3.76 -15.31 -5.50
N ARG A 153 -4.88 -15.75 -4.91
CA ARG A 153 -6.22 -15.47 -5.46
C ARG A 153 -6.55 -13.98 -5.46
N SER A 154 -6.20 -13.27 -4.39
CA SER A 154 -6.48 -11.84 -4.24
C SER A 154 -5.64 -11.02 -5.20
N THR A 155 -4.38 -11.40 -5.41
CA THR A 155 -3.47 -10.78 -6.38
C THR A 155 -3.99 -10.94 -7.79
N ARG A 156 -4.40 -12.15 -8.20
CA ARG A 156 -5.02 -12.39 -9.51
C ARG A 156 -6.24 -11.49 -9.72
N LYS A 157 -7.15 -11.46 -8.75
CA LYS A 157 -8.34 -10.58 -8.79
C LYS A 157 -7.99 -9.10 -8.86
N ALA A 158 -6.95 -8.66 -8.15
CA ALA A 158 -6.51 -7.27 -8.19
C ALA A 158 -5.97 -6.90 -9.58
N LEU A 159 -5.15 -7.76 -10.20
CA LEU A 159 -4.63 -7.56 -11.55
C LEU A 159 -5.72 -7.62 -12.61
N GLU A 160 -6.71 -8.50 -12.48
CA GLU A 160 -7.92 -8.51 -13.31
C GLU A 160 -8.73 -7.22 -13.13
N TYR A 161 -8.88 -6.74 -11.88
CA TYR A 161 -9.59 -5.51 -11.59
C TYR A 161 -8.92 -4.26 -12.18
N LEU A 162 -7.58 -4.28 -12.27
CA LEU A 162 -6.75 -3.28 -12.95
C LEU A 162 -6.60 -3.55 -14.47
N CYS A 163 -7.31 -4.53 -15.02
CA CYS A 163 -7.23 -4.97 -16.42
C CYS A 163 -5.81 -5.30 -16.93
N CYS A 164 -4.92 -5.70 -16.03
CA CYS A 164 -3.60 -6.22 -16.40
C CYS A 164 -3.70 -7.68 -16.87
N ILE A 165 -4.77 -8.38 -16.49
CA ILE A 165 -5.12 -9.73 -16.94
C ILE A 165 -6.56 -9.72 -17.46
N GLU A 166 -6.78 -10.21 -18.67
CA GLU A 166 -8.11 -10.41 -19.24
C GLU A 166 -8.19 -11.80 -19.86
N LYS A 167 -9.17 -12.61 -19.42
CA LYS A 167 -9.36 -14.00 -19.89
C LYS A 167 -8.08 -14.86 -19.84
N GLY A 168 -7.26 -14.66 -18.81
CA GLY A 168 -6.01 -15.40 -18.62
C GLY A 168 -4.83 -14.92 -19.47
N VAL A 169 -4.95 -13.79 -20.17
CA VAL A 169 -3.88 -13.20 -20.99
C VAL A 169 -3.45 -11.87 -20.39
N VAL A 170 -2.14 -11.57 -20.45
CA VAL A 170 -1.59 -10.29 -20.02
C VAL A 170 -2.03 -9.19 -21.00
N LYS A 171 -2.53 -8.08 -20.46
CA LYS A 171 -2.98 -6.93 -21.24
C LYS A 171 -2.27 -5.68 -20.74
N SER A 172 -1.76 -4.89 -21.69
CA SER A 172 -1.27 -3.55 -21.39
C SER A 172 -2.44 -2.58 -21.39
N THR A 173 -2.51 -1.71 -20.38
CA THR A 173 -3.55 -0.68 -20.25
C THR A 173 -2.92 0.69 -20.27
N ALA A 174 -3.54 1.66 -20.95
CA ALA A 174 -3.10 3.05 -20.87
C ALA A 174 -3.21 3.56 -19.43
N VAL A 175 -2.24 4.37 -19.01
CA VAL A 175 -2.23 5.00 -17.68
C VAL A 175 -2.09 6.49 -17.83
N GLU A 176 -3.05 7.21 -17.26
CA GLU A 176 -2.91 8.64 -16.97
C GLU A 176 -2.43 8.77 -15.54
N ALA A 177 -1.27 9.39 -15.32
CA ALA A 177 -0.69 9.47 -13.99
C ALA A 177 -0.10 10.84 -13.68
N GLN A 178 -0.15 11.20 -12.40
CA GLN A 178 0.50 12.37 -11.85
C GLN A 178 1.22 12.00 -10.54
N PRO A 179 2.49 12.43 -10.37
CA PRO A 179 3.19 12.26 -9.10
C PRO A 179 2.60 13.19 -8.04
N VAL A 180 2.30 12.64 -6.87
CA VAL A 180 1.70 13.36 -5.75
C VAL A 180 2.38 13.00 -4.43
N TYR A 181 2.33 13.91 -3.48
CA TYR A 181 2.58 13.63 -2.08
C TYR A 181 1.27 13.30 -1.38
N THR A 182 1.27 12.21 -0.64
CA THR A 182 0.15 11.78 0.19
C THR A 182 0.58 11.80 1.65
N LEU A 183 -0.27 12.30 2.54
CA LEU A 183 0.02 12.33 3.98
C LEU A 183 -0.14 10.92 4.55
N ALA A 184 0.96 10.33 4.99
CA ALA A 184 0.96 9.09 5.73
C ALA A 184 1.01 9.35 7.24
N PHE A 185 0.45 8.42 8.01
CA PHE A 185 0.48 8.42 9.47
C PHE A 185 0.82 7.03 10.00
N PHE A 186 1.46 6.99 11.17
CA PHE A 186 1.89 5.75 11.82
C PHE A 186 1.66 5.83 13.34
N SER A 187 1.29 4.73 13.98
CA SER A 187 1.34 4.60 15.43
C SER A 187 2.79 4.43 15.91
N LYS A 188 3.08 4.77 17.17
CA LYS A 188 4.44 4.67 17.77
C LYS A 188 5.08 3.30 17.68
N ASP A 189 4.27 2.25 17.73
CA ASP A 189 4.71 0.85 17.65
C ASP A 189 4.64 0.26 16.23
N PHE A 190 4.23 1.07 15.24
CA PHE A 190 3.94 0.67 13.86
C PHE A 190 2.91 -0.47 13.75
N SER A 191 2.02 -0.64 14.72
CA SER A 191 0.91 -1.61 14.66
C SER A 191 -0.26 -1.12 13.80
N ASP A 192 -0.42 0.20 13.65
CA ASP A 192 -1.37 0.84 12.75
C ASP A 192 -0.70 1.94 11.91
N GLY A 193 -1.29 2.20 10.76
CA GLY A 193 -0.85 3.26 9.86
C GLY A 193 -1.63 3.28 8.58
N GLY A 194 -1.39 4.29 7.77
CA GLY A 194 -2.12 4.47 6.52
C GLY A 194 -1.88 5.82 5.91
N ILE A 195 -2.81 6.22 5.05
CA ILE A 195 -2.76 7.49 4.33
C ILE A 195 -4.05 8.27 4.53
N VAL A 196 -3.96 9.59 4.44
CA VAL A 196 -5.08 10.52 4.48
C VAL A 196 -5.29 11.12 3.10
N VAL A 197 -6.52 11.00 2.60
CA VAL A 197 -6.93 11.49 1.28
C VAL A 197 -8.21 12.29 1.42
N ASP A 198 -8.09 13.62 1.32
CA ASP A 198 -9.15 14.59 1.56
C ASP A 198 -9.81 14.37 2.93
N LYS A 199 -11.04 13.84 2.97
CA LYS A 199 -11.80 13.56 4.19
C LYS A 199 -11.75 12.10 4.64
N LYS A 200 -10.89 11.28 4.03
CA LYS A 200 -10.88 9.84 4.24
C LYS A 200 -9.53 9.35 4.77
N ILE A 201 -9.59 8.54 5.82
CA ILE A 201 -8.46 7.73 6.29
C ILE A 201 -8.51 6.38 5.57
N ILE A 202 -7.43 6.02 4.89
CA ILE A 202 -7.24 4.70 4.29
C ILE A 202 -6.18 3.98 5.14
N ARG A 203 -6.63 3.08 6.01
CA ARG A 203 -5.74 2.27 6.85
C ARG A 203 -5.05 1.20 6.03
N LEU A 204 -3.72 1.14 6.14
CA LEU A 204 -2.83 0.22 5.42
C LEU A 204 -1.80 -0.32 6.41
N LYS A 205 -2.16 -1.38 7.15
CA LYS A 205 -1.23 -2.00 8.11
C LYS A 205 0.08 -2.46 7.48
N SER A 206 0.04 -2.87 6.21
CA SER A 206 1.25 -3.22 5.44
C SER A 206 2.21 -2.05 5.28
N LEU A 207 1.71 -0.81 5.19
CA LEU A 207 2.54 0.38 5.10
C LEU A 207 3.33 0.59 6.40
N ALA A 208 2.66 0.52 7.55
CA ALA A 208 3.30 0.66 8.86
C ALA A 208 4.40 -0.40 9.07
N LYS A 209 4.12 -1.65 8.71
CA LYS A 209 5.10 -2.74 8.77
C LYS A 209 6.30 -2.51 7.86
N LEU A 210 6.08 -2.05 6.63
CA LEU A 210 7.17 -1.76 5.71
C LEU A 210 8.03 -0.59 6.19
N VAL A 211 7.41 0.47 6.72
CA VAL A 211 8.15 1.56 7.36
C VAL A 211 9.03 1.05 8.49
N LYS A 212 8.50 0.18 9.37
CA LYS A 212 9.27 -0.43 10.46
C LYS A 212 10.45 -1.28 9.94
N ILE A 213 10.23 -2.07 8.90
CA ILE A 213 11.28 -2.94 8.32
C ILE A 213 12.39 -2.11 7.66
N PHE A 214 12.04 -0.96 7.07
CA PHE A 214 12.94 -0.12 6.29
C PHE A 214 13.17 1.26 6.92
N GLU A 215 13.08 1.36 8.25
CA GLU A 215 13.13 2.64 8.95
C GLU A 215 14.43 3.41 8.66
N GLU A 216 15.57 2.71 8.68
CA GLU A 216 16.88 3.30 8.40
C GLU A 216 17.03 3.76 6.95
N GLN A 217 16.55 2.96 5.98
CA GLN A 217 16.60 3.34 4.57
C GLN A 217 15.67 4.51 4.29
N LEU A 218 14.48 4.53 4.90
CA LEU A 218 13.52 5.61 4.77
C LEU A 218 14.05 6.90 5.39
N ALA A 219 14.69 6.83 6.56
CA ALA A 219 15.28 7.99 7.24
C ALA A 219 16.29 8.73 6.35
N LYS A 220 17.06 8.01 5.52
CA LYS A 220 18.01 8.61 4.55
C LYS A 220 17.33 9.38 3.41
N LEU A 221 16.06 9.09 3.14
CA LEU A 221 15.27 9.74 2.09
C LEU A 221 14.42 10.90 2.64
N ILE A 222 14.35 11.06 3.96
CA ILE A 222 13.59 12.15 4.59
C ILE A 222 14.44 13.42 4.53
N GLU A 223 13.92 14.44 3.86
CA GLU A 223 14.47 15.79 3.98
C GLU A 223 13.98 16.40 5.30
N GLU A 224 14.92 16.78 6.17
CA GLU A 224 14.61 17.70 7.26
C GLU A 224 14.22 19.05 6.64
N GLN A 225 13.04 19.58 7.01
CA GLN A 225 12.68 20.93 6.60
C GLN A 225 13.68 21.90 7.23
N ILE A 226 14.57 22.47 6.43
CA ILE A 226 15.20 23.74 6.76
C ILE A 226 14.05 24.74 6.78
N LYS A 227 13.68 25.21 7.98
CA LYS A 227 12.65 26.25 8.14
C LYS A 227 12.95 27.38 7.16
N PRO A 228 11.96 27.86 6.38
CA PRO A 228 12.15 29.13 5.71
C PRO A 228 12.29 30.21 6.80
N TYR A 229 13.37 30.99 6.72
CA TYR A 229 13.57 32.20 7.50
C TYR A 229 12.44 33.20 7.26
#